data_AF-A0A521ZTM4-F1
#
_entry.id   AF-A0A521ZTM4-F1
#
_cell.length_a   1.000
_cell.length_b   1.000
_cell.length_c   1.000
_cell.angle_alpha   90.00
_cell.angle_beta   90.00
_cell.angle_gamma   90.00
#
_symmetry.space_group_name_H-M   'P 1'
#
loop_
_entity.id
_entity.type
_entity.pdbx_description
1 polymer ?
#
loop_
_entity_poly.entity_id
_entity_poly.type
_entity_poly.pdbx_seq_one_letter_code
_entity_poly.pdbx_strand_id
1 'polypeptide(L)'
;MAKNGSKTIIISLGGSLIVPGEIDWKFVKKFKAVIETYIKKKYKFVIITGGGKTARKYIEAATKVDGVTSDDKDWIGIHATRMNAHFIRTIFRKHAHPRINKNPHDLEDFYDFKESIMVAAGWRPGFSTDFDAVVLAKHLDIKKIVNLSNIDYVCDKDPNKFKDAQKIEKISWKDFRKMVGNKWDPGMNAPFDPIASKMADEEGIEVAIMNGQKFGNFEKYLEGKKFVGTVIS
;
A
#
# COMPACT_ATOMS: atom_id res chain seq x y z
N MET A 1 -26.35 -12.29 2.54
CA MET A 1 -27.06 -11.01 2.29
C MET A 1 -26.10 -9.88 2.63
N ALA A 2 -25.65 -9.11 1.63
CA ALA A 2 -24.72 -8.00 1.87
C ALA A 2 -25.42 -6.95 2.74
N LYS A 3 -24.88 -6.67 3.93
CA LYS A 3 -25.34 -5.55 4.76
C LYS A 3 -25.25 -4.29 3.90
N ASN A 4 -26.38 -3.61 3.79
CA ASN A 4 -26.51 -2.29 3.19
C ASN A 4 -25.72 -1.31 4.09
N GLY A 5 -24.42 -1.13 3.87
CA GLY A 5 -23.55 -0.36 4.79
C GLY A 5 -22.13 -0.22 4.26
N SER A 6 -21.63 1.02 4.20
CA SER A 6 -20.29 1.50 3.78
C SER A 6 -19.32 0.51 3.10
N LYS A 7 -18.88 0.82 1.87
CA LYS A 7 -17.77 0.12 1.20
C LYS A 7 -16.43 0.51 1.84
N THR A 8 -15.72 -0.45 2.43
CA THR A 8 -14.36 -0.25 2.94
C THR A 8 -13.34 -0.67 1.89
N ILE A 9 -12.37 0.20 1.60
CA ILE A 9 -11.28 -0.07 0.66
C ILE A 9 -9.95 0.00 1.41
N ILE A 10 -9.12 -1.03 1.25
CA ILE A 10 -7.73 -0.98 1.71
C ILE A 10 -6.85 -0.38 0.62
N ILE A 11 -6.08 0.64 0.97
CA ILE A 11 -5.14 1.33 0.10
C ILE A 11 -3.73 1.07 0.63
N SER A 12 -2.94 0.28 -0.09
CA SER A 12 -1.47 0.29 0.06
C SER A 12 -0.94 1.49 -0.72
N LEU A 13 -0.64 2.58 -0.01
CA LEU A 13 -0.16 3.84 -0.58
C LEU A 13 1.37 3.83 -0.64
N GLY A 14 1.91 3.62 -1.83
CA GLY A 14 3.34 3.60 -2.08
C GLY A 14 4.02 4.86 -1.55
N GLY A 15 5.03 4.68 -0.69
CA GLY A 15 5.73 5.82 -0.08
C GLY A 15 6.43 6.74 -1.09
N SER A 16 6.75 6.23 -2.28
CA SER A 16 7.31 7.03 -3.39
C SER A 16 6.31 8.02 -3.98
N LEU A 17 5.00 7.86 -3.73
CA LEU A 17 3.99 8.84 -4.08
C LEU A 17 3.93 9.99 -3.06
N ILE A 18 4.23 9.70 -1.79
CA ILE A 18 4.26 10.70 -0.71
C ILE A 18 5.59 11.46 -0.74
N VAL A 19 6.70 10.72 -0.87
CA VAL A 19 8.06 11.24 -0.88
C VAL A 19 8.86 10.60 -2.03
N PRO A 20 8.67 11.05 -3.28
CA PRO A 20 9.49 10.59 -4.42
C PRO A 20 10.96 11.02 -4.30
N GLY A 21 11.22 12.14 -3.65
CA GLY A 21 12.54 12.72 -3.41
C GLY A 21 12.48 13.75 -2.29
N GLU A 22 11.57 14.69 -2.48
CA GLU A 22 11.02 15.63 -1.49
C GLU A 22 9.55 15.26 -1.22
N ILE A 23 8.96 15.81 -0.15
CA ILE A 23 7.54 15.58 0.18
C ILE A 23 6.65 16.21 -0.91
N ASP A 24 5.89 15.39 -1.64
CA ASP A 24 4.96 15.85 -2.67
C ASP A 24 3.60 16.22 -2.05
N TRP A 25 3.56 17.38 -1.40
CA TRP A 25 2.34 17.91 -0.80
C TRP A 25 1.23 18.16 -1.83
N LYS A 26 1.56 18.37 -3.11
CA LYS A 26 0.58 18.59 -4.19
C LYS A 26 -0.15 17.29 -4.52
N PHE A 27 0.58 16.18 -4.64
CA PHE A 27 -0.02 14.84 -4.72
C PHE A 27 -0.95 14.59 -3.53
N VAL A 28 -0.46 14.81 -2.30
CA VAL A 28 -1.24 14.53 -1.09
C VAL A 28 -2.49 15.42 -0.99
N LYS A 29 -2.42 16.68 -1.41
CA LYS A 29 -3.60 17.57 -1.50
C LYS A 29 -4.66 17.03 -2.47
N LYS A 30 -4.24 16.53 -3.64
CA LYS A 30 -5.17 15.93 -4.63
C LYS A 30 -5.74 14.60 -4.11
N PHE A 31 -4.89 13.74 -3.53
CA PHE A 31 -5.31 12.49 -2.90
C PHE A 31 -6.36 12.75 -1.80
N LYS A 32 -6.14 13.76 -0.95
CA LYS A 32 -7.12 14.21 0.04
C LYS A 32 -8.47 14.57 -0.58
N ALA A 33 -8.47 15.35 -1.65
CA ALA A 33 -9.71 15.77 -2.32
C ALA A 33 -10.51 14.59 -2.87
N VAL A 34 -9.83 13.60 -3.47
CA VAL A 34 -10.47 12.35 -3.94
C VAL A 34 -11.04 11.57 -2.76
N ILE A 35 -10.24 11.28 -1.75
CA ILE A 35 -10.68 10.49 -0.58
C ILE A 35 -11.88 11.16 0.11
N GLU A 36 -11.84 12.47 0.35
CA GLU A 36 -12.96 13.19 0.96
C GLU A 36 -14.24 13.19 0.11
N THR A 37 -14.11 13.16 -1.22
CA THR A 37 -15.26 13.01 -2.13
C THR A 37 -15.94 11.66 -1.93
N TYR A 38 -15.18 10.59 -1.75
CA TYR A 38 -15.73 9.24 -1.56
C TYR A 38 -16.19 8.98 -0.12
N ILE A 39 -15.62 9.64 0.89
CA ILE A 39 -16.18 9.65 2.25
C ILE A 39 -17.63 10.18 2.23
N LYS A 40 -17.91 11.25 1.48
CA LYS A 40 -19.29 11.77 1.31
C LYS A 40 -20.21 10.74 0.66
N LYS A 41 -19.66 9.86 -0.20
CA LYS A 41 -20.35 8.71 -0.80
C LYS A 41 -20.39 7.47 0.14
N LYS A 42 -20.11 7.64 1.44
CA LYS A 42 -20.12 6.59 2.48
C LYS A 42 -19.04 5.50 2.32
N TYR A 43 -17.93 5.80 1.64
CA TYR A 43 -16.76 4.91 1.64
C TYR A 43 -15.98 5.07 2.96
N LYS A 44 -15.41 3.96 3.42
CA LYS A 44 -14.36 3.94 4.45
C LYS A 44 -13.03 3.52 3.83
N PHE A 45 -11.94 3.96 4.43
CA PHE A 45 -10.60 3.67 3.93
C PHE A 45 -9.68 3.18 5.04
N VAL A 46 -8.91 2.13 4.74
CA VAL A 46 -7.73 1.74 5.52
C VAL A 46 -6.52 2.09 4.66
N ILE A 47 -5.69 3.03 5.12
CA ILE A 47 -4.57 3.57 4.35
C ILE A 47 -3.27 3.13 5.01
N ILE A 48 -2.49 2.29 4.32
CA ILE A 48 -1.17 1.84 4.77
C ILE A 48 -0.13 2.60 3.95
N THR A 49 0.80 3.32 4.59
CA THR A 49 1.78 4.13 3.88
C THR A 49 3.15 3.47 3.81
N GLY A 50 3.76 3.39 2.62
CA GLY A 50 5.15 2.97 2.46
C GLY A 50 6.18 4.03 2.91
N GLY A 51 7.46 3.65 2.99
CA GLY A 51 8.55 4.52 3.47
C GLY A 51 9.15 5.49 2.43
N GLY A 52 8.97 5.23 1.13
CA GLY A 52 9.37 6.14 0.06
C GLY A 52 10.87 6.39 -0.05
N LYS A 53 11.26 7.53 -0.64
CA LYS A 53 12.67 7.90 -0.77
C LYS A 53 13.32 8.23 0.58
N THR A 54 12.53 8.63 1.60
CA THR A 54 13.01 8.81 2.98
C THR A 54 13.63 7.52 3.51
N ALA A 55 12.89 6.40 3.48
CA ALA A 55 13.41 5.11 3.91
C ALA A 55 14.72 4.76 3.20
N ARG A 56 14.72 4.87 1.86
CA ARG A 56 15.87 4.52 1.02
C ARG A 56 17.10 5.38 1.33
N LYS A 57 16.94 6.71 1.46
CA LYS A 57 18.03 7.64 1.78
C LYS A 57 18.65 7.32 3.15
N TYR A 58 17.84 7.05 4.16
CA TYR A 58 18.35 6.74 5.50
C TYR A 58 19.03 5.35 5.56
N ILE A 59 18.44 4.33 4.93
CA ILE A 59 19.04 2.99 4.85
C ILE A 59 20.39 3.04 4.11
N GLU A 60 20.45 3.77 3.00
CA GLU A 60 21.69 3.97 2.22
C GLU A 60 22.75 4.72 3.04
N ALA A 61 22.37 5.79 3.73
CA ALA A 61 23.28 6.55 4.59
C ALA A 61 23.82 5.67 5.74
N ALA A 62 22.96 4.92 6.42
CA ALA A 62 23.37 4.02 7.50
C ALA A 62 24.36 2.95 7.00
N THR A 63 24.11 2.36 5.83
CA THR A 63 25.00 1.37 5.19
C THR A 63 26.35 1.94 4.77
N LYS A 64 26.41 3.25 4.45
CA LYS A 64 27.67 3.93 4.12
C LYS A 64 28.49 4.31 5.35
N VAL A 65 27.82 4.51 6.49
CA VAL A 65 28.49 4.84 7.76
C VAL A 65 29.06 3.58 8.41
N ASP A 66 28.30 2.47 8.43
CA ASP A 66 28.73 1.20 9.00
C ASP A 66 27.96 0.00 8.39
N GLY A 67 28.44 -1.21 8.66
CA GLY A 67 27.75 -2.45 8.34
C GLY A 67 26.46 -2.61 9.15
N VAL A 68 25.34 -2.13 8.61
CA VAL A 68 24.01 -2.34 9.21
C VAL A 68 23.40 -3.68 8.81
N THR A 69 22.84 -4.36 9.80
CA THR A 69 22.12 -5.62 9.61
C THR A 69 20.82 -5.39 8.82
N SER A 70 20.24 -6.45 8.25
CA SER A 70 18.92 -6.34 7.59
C SER A 70 17.82 -5.91 8.56
N ASP A 71 17.90 -6.32 9.83
CA ASP A 71 16.93 -5.93 10.88
C ASP A 71 16.97 -4.42 11.14
N ASP A 72 18.17 -3.84 11.27
CA ASP A 72 18.32 -2.39 11.47
C ASP A 72 17.84 -1.58 10.26
N LYS A 73 18.10 -2.08 9.04
CA LYS A 73 17.58 -1.46 7.80
C LYS A 73 16.06 -1.44 7.79
N ASP A 74 15.43 -2.52 8.24
CA ASP A 74 13.98 -2.59 8.37
C ASP A 74 13.45 -1.60 9.38
N TRP A 75 14.07 -1.48 10.56
CA TRP A 75 13.64 -0.49 11.55
C TRP A 75 13.67 0.93 11.00
N ILE A 76 14.75 1.31 10.29
CA ILE A 76 14.85 2.61 9.62
C ILE A 76 13.71 2.79 8.61
N GLY A 77 13.45 1.77 7.78
CA GLY A 77 12.35 1.78 6.81
C GLY A 77 10.97 1.92 7.47
N ILE A 78 10.73 1.17 8.54
CA ILE A 78 9.52 1.20 9.35
C ILE A 78 9.31 2.59 9.95
N HIS A 79 10.34 3.21 10.51
CA HIS A 79 10.22 4.56 11.06
C HIS A 79 9.87 5.60 9.99
N ALA A 80 10.41 5.47 8.78
CA ALA A 80 9.99 6.31 7.65
C ALA A 80 8.51 6.07 7.27
N THR A 81 8.04 4.82 7.27
CA THR A 81 6.61 4.52 7.03
C THR A 81 5.72 5.15 8.09
N ARG A 82 6.14 5.12 9.37
CA ARG A 82 5.38 5.70 10.50
C ARG A 82 5.31 7.21 10.41
N MET A 83 6.39 7.86 9.95
CA MET A 83 6.38 9.31 9.70
C MET A 83 5.39 9.67 8.58
N ASN A 84 5.40 8.93 7.47
CA ASN A 84 4.45 9.13 6.37
C ASN A 84 3.00 8.88 6.82
N ALA A 85 2.74 7.82 7.59
CA ALA A 85 1.43 7.52 8.15
C ALA A 85 0.95 8.63 9.08
N HIS A 86 1.82 9.14 9.95
CA HIS A 86 1.46 10.23 10.84
C HIS A 86 1.14 11.52 10.08
N PHE A 87 1.89 11.82 9.03
CA PHE A 87 1.60 12.94 8.13
C PHE A 87 0.23 12.78 7.46
N ILE A 88 -0.07 11.61 6.86
CA ILE A 88 -1.38 11.33 6.24
C ILE A 88 -2.51 11.43 7.27
N ARG A 89 -2.38 10.79 8.44
CA ARG A 89 -3.37 10.90 9.53
C ARG A 89 -3.61 12.35 9.93
N THR A 90 -2.56 13.17 10.00
CA THR A 90 -2.67 14.59 10.39
C THR A 90 -3.47 15.39 9.38
N ILE A 91 -3.23 15.18 8.08
CA ILE A 91 -3.96 15.83 7.00
C ILE A 91 -5.45 15.45 7.00
N PHE A 92 -5.75 14.21 7.39
CA PHE A 92 -7.10 13.66 7.50
C PHE A 92 -7.68 13.71 8.92
N ARG A 93 -7.13 14.48 9.86
CA ARG A 93 -7.53 14.49 11.28
C ARG A 93 -9.04 14.53 11.53
N LYS A 94 -9.81 15.26 10.72
CA LYS A 94 -11.27 15.36 10.83
C LYS A 94 -12.04 14.06 10.52
N HIS A 95 -11.41 13.13 9.81
CA HIS A 95 -12.00 11.90 9.27
C HIS A 95 -11.28 10.64 9.71
N ALA A 96 -10.09 10.77 10.31
CA ALA A 96 -9.20 9.67 10.62
C ALA A 96 -9.20 9.33 12.10
N HIS A 97 -9.08 8.04 12.39
CA HIS A 97 -8.84 7.53 13.73
C HIS A 97 -7.66 8.28 14.38
N PRO A 98 -7.75 8.66 15.67
CA PRO A 98 -6.78 9.53 16.30
C PRO A 98 -5.36 8.94 16.37
N ARG A 99 -5.21 7.62 16.31
CA ARG A 99 -3.92 6.92 16.34
C ARG A 99 -3.66 6.19 15.02
N ILE A 100 -2.39 6.01 14.68
CA ILE A 100 -1.97 5.14 13.57
C ILE A 100 -1.79 3.70 14.09
N ASN A 101 -2.22 2.71 13.32
CA ASN A 101 -1.93 1.30 13.61
C ASN A 101 -0.47 1.00 13.22
N LYS A 102 0.32 0.46 14.15
CA LYS A 102 1.73 0.09 13.94
C LYS A 102 1.97 -1.42 14.07
N ASN A 103 0.89 -2.17 14.26
CA ASN A 103 0.89 -3.62 14.40
C ASN A 103 -0.44 -4.12 13.82
N PRO A 104 -0.45 -4.71 12.62
CA PRO A 104 -1.68 -5.11 11.95
C PRO A 104 -2.40 -6.27 12.67
N HIS A 105 -1.76 -6.92 13.65
CA HIS A 105 -2.36 -7.93 14.51
C HIS A 105 -2.98 -7.36 15.80
N ASP A 106 -2.70 -6.09 16.12
CA ASP A 106 -3.32 -5.40 17.26
C ASP A 106 -4.45 -4.50 16.75
N LEU A 107 -5.68 -4.94 17.02
CA LEU A 107 -6.90 -4.30 16.53
C LEU A 107 -7.79 -3.76 17.63
N GLU A 108 -7.31 -3.67 18.87
CA GLU A 108 -8.14 -3.29 20.03
C GLU A 108 -8.96 -2.02 19.77
N ASP A 109 -8.32 -0.99 19.19
CA ASP A 109 -8.97 0.27 18.81
C ASP A 109 -9.24 0.41 17.30
N PHE A 110 -8.97 -0.63 16.51
CA PHE A 110 -9.00 -0.56 15.04
C PHE A 110 -10.01 -1.50 14.39
N TYR A 111 -10.46 -2.56 15.07
CA TYR A 111 -11.39 -3.53 14.50
C TYR A 111 -12.71 -2.87 14.07
N ASP A 112 -13.23 -2.00 14.92
CA ASP A 112 -14.56 -1.39 14.79
C ASP A 112 -14.50 0.15 14.66
N PHE A 113 -13.41 0.67 14.08
CA PHE A 113 -13.15 2.11 13.97
C PHE A 113 -14.37 2.86 13.41
N LYS A 114 -14.81 3.89 14.14
CA LYS A 114 -16.05 4.62 13.84
C LYS A 114 -15.84 5.68 12.77
N GLU A 115 -14.61 6.13 12.63
CA GLU A 115 -14.17 7.10 11.65
C GLU A 115 -14.25 6.57 10.21
N SER A 116 -14.07 7.48 9.26
CA SER A 116 -14.07 7.13 7.84
C SER A 116 -12.70 6.63 7.37
N ILE A 117 -11.63 6.93 8.11
CA ILE A 117 -10.26 6.56 7.76
C ILE A 117 -9.57 5.92 8.95
N MET A 118 -8.95 4.77 8.73
CA MET A 118 -7.91 4.20 9.57
C MET A 118 -6.58 4.33 8.83
N VAL A 119 -5.53 4.76 9.53
CA VAL A 119 -4.18 4.86 8.94
C VAL A 119 -3.27 3.86 9.64
N ALA A 120 -2.51 3.10 8.87
CA ALA A 120 -1.52 2.16 9.37
C ALA A 120 -0.14 2.40 8.75
N ALA A 121 0.87 1.80 9.35
CA ALA A 121 2.28 1.89 8.97
C ALA A 121 2.96 0.52 9.08
N GLY A 122 4.24 0.47 8.71
CA GLY A 122 5.09 -0.71 8.86
C GLY A 122 5.09 -1.26 10.28
N TRP A 123 5.03 -2.58 10.39
CA TRP A 123 4.99 -3.30 11.65
C TRP A 123 6.37 -3.52 12.27
N ARG A 124 7.05 -4.59 11.85
CA ARG A 124 8.30 -5.11 12.41
C ARG A 124 9.21 -5.65 11.28
N PRO A 125 10.51 -5.84 11.54
CA PRO A 125 11.44 -6.39 10.56
C PRO A 125 10.98 -7.71 9.93
N GLY A 126 11.37 -7.92 8.67
CA GLY A 126 10.99 -9.08 7.86
C GLY A 126 9.69 -8.92 7.06
N PHE A 127 9.02 -7.77 7.13
CA PHE A 127 7.72 -7.56 6.49
C PHE A 127 7.63 -6.19 5.81
N SER A 128 7.00 -6.16 4.63
CA SER A 128 6.64 -4.92 3.96
C SER A 128 5.28 -4.37 4.39
N THR A 129 4.99 -3.14 3.97
CA THR A 129 3.66 -2.55 4.10
C THR A 129 2.59 -3.25 3.26
N ASP A 130 2.98 -4.00 2.22
CA ASP A 130 2.03 -4.83 1.46
C ASP A 130 1.58 -6.02 2.29
N PHE A 131 2.50 -6.64 3.04
CA PHE A 131 2.15 -7.68 4.01
C PHE A 131 1.19 -7.13 5.08
N ASP A 132 1.50 -5.98 5.66
CA ASP A 132 0.63 -5.34 6.66
C ASP A 132 -0.77 -5.04 6.09
N ALA A 133 -0.86 -4.62 4.83
CA ALA A 133 -2.14 -4.40 4.15
C ALA A 133 -2.97 -5.69 3.99
N VAL A 134 -2.32 -6.82 3.68
CA VAL A 134 -2.97 -8.13 3.56
C VAL A 134 -3.42 -8.66 4.92
N VAL A 135 -2.61 -8.48 5.98
CA VAL A 135 -2.99 -8.87 7.35
C VAL A 135 -4.22 -8.08 7.81
N LEU A 136 -4.24 -6.77 7.57
CA LEU A 136 -5.41 -5.93 7.89
C LEU A 136 -6.63 -6.31 7.05
N ALA A 137 -6.45 -6.62 5.76
CA ALA A 137 -7.52 -7.10 4.89
C ALA A 137 -8.15 -8.38 5.43
N LYS A 138 -7.33 -9.34 5.84
CA LYS A 138 -7.77 -10.58 6.48
C LYS A 138 -8.58 -10.31 7.75
N HIS A 139 -8.02 -9.53 8.68
CA HIS A 139 -8.68 -9.34 9.99
C HIS A 139 -9.97 -8.52 9.89
N LEU A 140 -10.07 -7.60 8.94
CA LEU A 140 -11.26 -6.76 8.72
C LEU A 140 -12.26 -7.38 7.72
N ASP A 141 -12.02 -8.61 7.25
CA ASP A 141 -12.81 -9.31 6.22
C ASP A 141 -13.02 -8.48 4.93
N ILE A 142 -11.94 -7.83 4.47
CA ILE A 142 -11.94 -7.03 3.24
C ILE A 142 -11.21 -7.82 2.15
N LYS A 143 -11.92 -8.14 1.07
CA LYS A 143 -11.39 -8.95 -0.04
C LYS A 143 -10.76 -8.16 -1.17
N LYS A 144 -10.62 -6.84 -1.04
CA LYS A 144 -10.07 -5.95 -2.08
C LYS A 144 -9.05 -4.98 -1.52
N ILE A 145 -7.84 -5.05 -2.05
CA ILE A 145 -6.76 -4.10 -1.81
C ILE A 145 -6.46 -3.38 -3.12
N VAL A 146 -6.24 -2.07 -3.04
CA VAL A 146 -5.62 -1.30 -4.12
C VAL A 146 -4.22 -0.89 -3.68
N ASN A 147 -3.22 -1.31 -4.44
CA ASN A 147 -1.85 -0.83 -4.32
C ASN A 147 -1.65 0.34 -5.29
N LEU A 148 -1.51 1.54 -4.72
CA LEU A 148 -1.20 2.75 -5.45
C LEU A 148 0.32 2.92 -5.50
N SER A 149 0.87 2.67 -6.69
CA SER A 149 2.30 2.70 -6.99
C SER A 149 2.62 3.83 -7.99
N ASN A 150 3.87 3.93 -8.43
CA ASN A 150 4.31 4.79 -9.53
C ASN A 150 4.30 4.07 -10.90
N ILE A 151 3.80 2.84 -10.98
CA ILE A 151 3.68 2.06 -12.23
C ILE A 151 2.22 1.94 -12.68
N ASP A 152 2.01 1.90 -13.99
CA ASP A 152 0.66 1.71 -14.55
C ASP A 152 0.21 0.25 -14.56
N TYR A 153 1.13 -0.67 -14.80
CA TYR A 153 0.89 -2.11 -14.87
C TYR A 153 2.08 -2.86 -14.26
N VAL A 154 1.82 -4.06 -13.77
CA VAL A 154 2.85 -5.10 -13.67
C VAL A 154 3.25 -5.51 -15.08
N CYS A 155 4.54 -5.63 -15.32
CA CYS A 155 5.07 -6.20 -16.55
C CYS A 155 5.65 -7.59 -16.30
N ASP A 156 5.68 -8.43 -17.33
CA ASP A 156 6.31 -9.75 -17.34
C ASP A 156 7.80 -9.72 -16.93
N LYS A 157 8.48 -8.60 -17.17
CA LYS A 157 9.86 -8.30 -16.76
C LYS A 157 10.04 -6.81 -16.49
N ASP A 158 11.14 -6.44 -15.83
CA ASP A 158 11.42 -5.05 -15.43
C ASP A 158 11.50 -4.11 -16.65
N PRO A 159 10.54 -3.19 -16.83
CA PRO A 159 10.50 -2.32 -18.00
C PRO A 159 11.64 -1.30 -18.04
N ASN A 160 12.34 -1.07 -16.92
CA ASN A 160 13.53 -0.22 -16.90
C ASN A 160 14.77 -0.93 -17.46
N LYS A 161 14.75 -2.26 -17.49
CA LYS A 161 15.85 -3.10 -17.99
C LYS A 161 15.56 -3.66 -19.38
N PHE A 162 14.31 -3.95 -19.67
CA PHE A 162 13.88 -4.62 -20.90
C PHE A 162 12.85 -3.78 -21.66
N LYS A 163 13.22 -3.30 -22.85
CA LYS A 163 12.34 -2.43 -23.67
C LYS A 163 11.12 -3.15 -24.23
N ASP A 164 11.17 -4.48 -24.32
CA ASP A 164 10.11 -5.35 -24.82
C ASP A 164 9.25 -5.95 -23.70
N ALA A 165 9.30 -5.36 -22.49
CA ALA A 165 8.43 -5.75 -21.38
C ALA A 165 6.95 -5.55 -21.75
N GLN A 166 6.15 -6.60 -21.53
CA GLN A 166 4.74 -6.65 -21.83
C GLN A 166 3.91 -6.40 -20.57
N LYS A 167 2.93 -5.50 -20.69
CA LYS A 167 1.99 -5.22 -19.60
C LYS A 167 1.06 -6.40 -19.34
N ILE A 168 0.71 -6.59 -18.07
CA ILE A 168 -0.20 -7.62 -17.61
C ILE A 168 -1.43 -6.94 -17.01
N GLU A 169 -2.61 -7.12 -17.60
CA GLU A 169 -3.85 -6.52 -17.08
C GLU A 169 -4.53 -7.39 -16.01
N LYS A 170 -4.38 -8.71 -16.12
CA LYS A 170 -4.91 -9.71 -15.19
C LYS A 170 -3.94 -10.86 -15.04
N ILE A 171 -3.76 -11.36 -13.82
CA ILE A 171 -2.88 -12.49 -13.54
C ILE A 171 -3.40 -13.29 -12.34
N SER A 172 -3.22 -14.61 -12.38
CA SER A 172 -3.54 -15.46 -11.24
C SER A 172 -2.51 -15.28 -10.12
N TRP A 173 -2.90 -15.48 -8.86
CA TRP A 173 -1.93 -15.51 -7.75
C TRP A 173 -0.82 -16.53 -7.99
N LYS A 174 -1.17 -17.70 -8.53
CA LYS A 174 -0.21 -18.76 -8.87
C LYS A 174 0.86 -18.28 -9.85
N ASP A 175 0.48 -17.54 -10.89
CA ASP A 175 1.43 -17.05 -11.90
C ASP A 175 2.18 -15.82 -11.42
N PHE A 176 1.53 -14.93 -10.67
CA PHE A 176 2.18 -13.77 -10.06
C PHE A 176 3.29 -14.19 -9.10
N ARG A 177 3.06 -15.20 -8.25
CA ARG A 177 4.07 -15.73 -7.32
C ARG A 177 5.28 -16.34 -8.04
N LYS A 178 5.10 -16.95 -9.22
CA LYS A 178 6.24 -17.41 -10.04
C LYS A 178 7.11 -16.24 -10.51
N MET A 179 6.51 -15.08 -10.77
CA MET A 179 7.23 -13.89 -11.22
C MET A 179 8.00 -13.20 -10.09
N VAL A 180 7.37 -13.01 -8.92
CA VAL A 180 7.99 -12.27 -7.80
C VAL A 180 8.86 -13.15 -6.89
N GLY A 181 8.77 -14.47 -7.02
CA GLY A 181 9.52 -15.44 -6.23
C GLY A 181 8.95 -15.62 -4.83
N ASN A 182 9.79 -16.05 -3.88
CA ASN A 182 9.37 -16.41 -2.51
C ASN A 182 10.16 -15.67 -1.42
N LYS A 183 11.16 -14.85 -1.77
CA LYS A 183 12.03 -14.17 -0.81
C LYS A 183 11.74 -12.69 -0.82
N TRP A 184 11.66 -12.12 0.37
CA TRP A 184 11.57 -10.68 0.59
C TRP A 184 12.89 -10.15 1.14
N ASP A 185 13.25 -8.91 0.76
CA ASP A 185 14.45 -8.21 1.22
C ASP A 185 14.14 -6.71 1.45
N PRO A 186 14.76 -6.06 2.47
CA PRO A 186 14.55 -4.64 2.76
C PRO A 186 14.87 -3.73 1.56
N GLY A 187 13.85 -3.01 1.07
CA GLY A 187 14.00 -2.10 -0.05
C GLY A 187 13.95 -2.75 -1.43
N MET A 188 13.59 -4.04 -1.52
CA MET A 188 13.33 -4.75 -2.77
C MET A 188 12.34 -3.98 -3.66
N ASN A 189 12.62 -3.97 -4.95
CA ASN A 189 11.76 -3.35 -5.97
C ASN A 189 10.92 -4.43 -6.67
N ALA A 190 9.95 -4.98 -5.93
CA ALA A 190 8.93 -5.87 -6.47
C ALA A 190 7.61 -5.11 -6.67
N PRO A 191 6.79 -5.45 -7.67
CA PRO A 191 5.48 -4.82 -7.86
C PRO A 191 4.52 -5.04 -6.68
N PHE A 192 4.63 -6.18 -6.01
CA PHE A 192 3.96 -6.53 -4.75
C PHE A 192 4.80 -7.58 -4.01
N ASP A 193 4.75 -7.56 -2.68
CA ASP A 193 5.58 -8.40 -1.83
C ASP A 193 5.29 -9.92 -2.00
N PRO A 194 6.32 -10.79 -2.17
CA PRO A 194 6.16 -12.24 -2.29
C PRO A 194 5.48 -12.95 -1.11
N ILE A 195 5.82 -12.57 0.13
CA ILE A 195 5.23 -13.09 1.36
C ILE A 195 3.76 -12.63 1.44
N ALA A 196 3.50 -11.36 1.16
CA ALA A 196 2.14 -10.82 1.10
C ALA A 196 1.31 -11.51 0.00
N SER A 197 1.92 -11.81 -1.15
CA SER A 197 1.27 -12.51 -2.27
C SER A 197 0.81 -13.90 -1.90
N LYS A 198 1.61 -14.64 -1.13
CA LYS A 198 1.22 -15.97 -0.64
C LYS A 198 0.01 -15.87 0.29
N MET A 199 0.01 -14.93 1.23
CA MET A 199 -1.11 -14.75 2.15
C MET A 199 -2.37 -14.27 1.42
N ALA A 200 -2.24 -13.36 0.45
CA ALA A 200 -3.38 -12.86 -0.32
C ALA A 200 -4.05 -13.97 -1.14
N ASP A 201 -3.26 -14.88 -1.72
CA ASP A 201 -3.74 -16.10 -2.38
C ASP A 201 -4.53 -17.00 -1.42
N GLU A 202 -3.93 -17.34 -0.27
CA GLU A 202 -4.53 -18.22 0.75
C GLU A 202 -5.84 -17.66 1.33
N GLU A 203 -5.96 -16.32 1.43
CA GLU A 203 -7.13 -15.64 1.99
C GLU A 203 -8.17 -15.21 0.93
N GLY A 204 -7.90 -15.48 -0.36
CA GLY A 204 -8.76 -15.10 -1.48
C GLY A 204 -8.93 -13.58 -1.61
N ILE A 205 -7.87 -12.82 -1.39
CA ILE A 205 -7.85 -11.36 -1.48
C ILE A 205 -7.43 -10.93 -2.89
N GLU A 206 -8.23 -10.08 -3.53
CA GLU A 206 -7.90 -9.45 -4.80
C GLU A 206 -7.00 -8.22 -4.56
N VAL A 207 -5.92 -8.10 -5.33
CA VAL A 207 -5.04 -6.93 -5.32
C VAL A 207 -5.06 -6.25 -6.68
N ALA A 208 -5.43 -4.97 -6.70
CA ALA A 208 -5.34 -4.12 -7.87
C ALA A 208 -4.10 -3.22 -7.77
N ILE A 209 -3.16 -3.35 -8.71
CA ILE A 209 -1.98 -2.48 -8.81
C ILE A 209 -2.25 -1.41 -9.88
N MET A 210 -2.08 -0.14 -9.51
CA MET A 210 -2.23 0.97 -10.45
C MET A 210 -1.41 2.19 -10.06
N ASN A 211 -1.26 3.12 -11.00
CA ASN A 211 -0.53 4.36 -10.79
C ASN A 211 -1.34 5.34 -9.95
N GLY A 212 -0.86 5.64 -8.74
CA GLY A 212 -1.52 6.54 -7.80
C GLY A 212 -1.57 8.01 -8.27
N GLN A 213 -0.70 8.43 -9.20
CA GLN A 213 -0.75 9.80 -9.74
C GLN A 213 -1.93 10.04 -10.69
N LYS A 214 -2.56 8.97 -11.19
CA LYS A 214 -3.69 9.03 -12.12
C LYS A 214 -5.01 8.98 -11.36
N PHE A 215 -5.37 10.08 -10.69
CA PHE A 215 -6.57 10.15 -9.83
C PHE A 215 -7.87 9.75 -10.55
N GLY A 216 -8.09 10.19 -11.79
CA GLY A 216 -9.27 9.78 -12.55
C GLY A 216 -9.32 8.27 -12.85
N ASN A 217 -8.18 7.59 -12.85
CA ASN A 217 -8.12 6.13 -12.94
C ASN A 217 -8.46 5.45 -11.61
N PHE A 218 -7.97 6.00 -10.51
CA PHE A 218 -8.32 5.55 -9.16
C PHE A 218 -9.82 5.72 -8.88
N GLU A 219 -10.42 6.84 -9.31
CA GLU A 219 -11.87 7.06 -9.21
C GLU A 219 -12.68 6.04 -10.00
N LYS A 220 -12.24 5.67 -11.21
CA LYS A 220 -12.85 4.57 -12.00
C LYS A 220 -12.82 3.26 -11.22
N TYR A 221 -11.69 2.92 -10.60
CA TYR A 221 -11.57 1.72 -9.76
C TYR A 221 -12.56 1.74 -8.58
N LEU A 222 -12.62 2.85 -7.84
CA LEU A 222 -13.55 2.99 -6.70
C LEU A 222 -15.03 2.85 -7.13
N GLU A 223 -15.35 3.28 -8.35
CA GLU A 223 -16.69 3.18 -8.92
C GLU A 223 -17.00 1.82 -9.56
N GLY A 224 -16.05 0.87 -9.54
CA GLY A 224 -16.21 -0.44 -10.19
C GLY A 224 -16.21 -0.38 -11.72
N LYS A 225 -15.68 0.69 -12.31
CA LYS A 225 -15.53 0.87 -13.75
C LYS A 225 -14.20 0.28 -14.23
N LYS A 226 -14.09 0.05 -15.54
CA LYS A 226 -12.82 -0.36 -16.17
C LYS A 226 -11.73 0.69 -15.88
N PHE A 227 -10.60 0.23 -15.38
CA PHE A 227 -9.43 1.05 -15.03
C PHE A 227 -8.17 0.50 -15.71
N VAL A 228 -7.12 1.32 -15.72
CA VAL A 228 -5.76 1.01 -16.19
C VAL A 228 -4.97 0.48 -14.99
N GLY A 229 -4.58 -0.79 -15.03
CA GLY A 229 -3.91 -1.45 -13.92
C GLY A 229 -3.85 -2.95 -14.10
N THR A 230 -3.21 -3.61 -13.15
CA THR A 230 -3.17 -5.07 -13.06
C THR A 230 -4.09 -5.53 -11.94
N VAL A 231 -4.93 -6.52 -12.21
CA VAL A 231 -5.68 -7.25 -11.17
C VAL A 231 -5.01 -8.60 -10.93
N ILE A 232 -4.72 -8.90 -9.66
CA ILE A 232 -4.23 -10.19 -9.18
C ILE A 232 -5.34 -10.85 -8.37
N SER A 233 -5.73 -12.06 -8.77
CA SER A 233 -6.84 -12.82 -8.18
C SER A 233 -6.71 -14.32 -8.39
#